data_AF-A0A9E1L6F6-F1
#
_entry.id   AF-A0A9E1L6F6-F1
#
_cell.length_a   1.000
_cell.length_b   1.000
_cell.length_c   1.000
_cell.angle_alpha   90.00
_cell.angle_beta   90.00
_cell.angle_gamma   90.00
#
_symmetry.space_group_name_H-M   'P 1'
#
loop_
_entity.id
_entity.type
_entity.pdbx_description
1 polymer ?
#
loop_
_entity_poly.entity_id
_entity_poly.type
_entity_poly.pdbx_seq_one_letter_code
_entity_poly.pdbx_strand_id
1 'polypeptide(L)'
;MKISITCALGAILGLSSLAIAGPNDVWLNEIHYDNSGSDVDEFIEISVGSAITPTDVVVHLYNGNNGTEYKTLTVGPLGADLV
;
A
#
# COMPACT_ATOMS: atom_id res chain seq x y z
N MET A 1 12.12 -9.25 1.32
CA MET A 1 10.96 -9.64 2.15
C MET A 1 10.07 -10.59 1.34
N LYS A 2 9.63 -11.74 1.88
CA LYS A 2 8.71 -12.67 1.18
C LYS A 2 7.31 -12.46 1.74
N ILE A 3 6.44 -11.78 0.99
CA ILE A 3 5.00 -11.77 1.26
C ILE A 3 4.41 -12.95 0.51
N SER A 4 3.99 -13.98 1.25
CA SER A 4 3.30 -15.15 0.69
C SER A 4 1.86 -15.15 1.19
N ILE A 5 0.90 -14.94 0.30
CA ILE A 5 -0.51 -15.23 0.54
C ILE A 5 -0.81 -16.59 -0.08
N THR A 6 -0.78 -17.65 0.73
CA THR A 6 -1.23 -18.98 0.32
C THR A 6 -2.74 -19.07 0.48
N CYS A 7 -3.49 -19.05 -0.63
CA CYS A 7 -4.91 -19.40 -0.62
C CYS A 7 -5.06 -20.91 -0.84
N ALA A 8 -5.29 -21.67 0.24
CA ALA A 8 -5.69 -23.07 0.14
C ALA A 8 -7.22 -23.15 0.21
N LEU A 9 -7.85 -23.37 -0.94
CA LEU A 9 -9.28 -23.63 -1.07
C LEU A 9 -9.59 -25.03 -0.49
N GLY A 10 -9.84 -25.14 0.81
CA GLY A 10 -10.11 -26.45 1.42
C GLY A 10 -10.19 -26.52 2.94
N ALA A 11 -11.07 -25.72 3.57
CA ALA A 11 -11.82 -26.08 4.78
C ALA A 11 -12.65 -24.86 5.23
N ILE A 12 -13.95 -24.89 4.92
CA ILE A 12 -14.95 -24.01 5.52
C ILE A 12 -15.12 -24.44 6.98
N LEU A 13 -14.97 -23.48 7.91
CA LEU A 13 -15.69 -23.26 9.18
C LEU A 13 -14.77 -22.45 10.11
N GLY A 14 -14.73 -21.12 9.92
CA GLY A 14 -14.12 -20.20 10.90
C GLY A 14 -13.24 -19.08 10.36
N LEU A 15 -13.03 -18.97 9.04
CA LEU A 15 -12.23 -17.87 8.49
C LEU A 15 -13.08 -16.60 8.42
N SER A 16 -12.89 -15.71 9.39
CA SER A 16 -13.41 -14.34 9.36
C SER A 16 -12.89 -13.65 8.09
N SER A 17 -13.77 -13.50 7.10
CA SER A 17 -13.62 -12.66 5.89
C SER A 17 -12.30 -12.83 5.11
N LEU A 18 -12.39 -13.49 3.95
CA LEU A 18 -11.45 -13.25 2.86
C LEU A 18 -11.63 -11.79 2.42
N ALA A 19 -10.68 -10.91 2.74
CA ALA A 19 -10.65 -9.56 2.22
C ALA A 19 -10.11 -9.61 0.79
N ILE A 20 -11.00 -9.76 -0.19
CA ILE A 20 -10.66 -9.51 -1.58
C ILE A 20 -10.77 -7.99 -1.77
N ALA A 21 -9.71 -7.37 -2.28
CA ALA A 21 -9.74 -5.95 -2.60
C ALA A 21 -10.85 -5.68 -3.63
N GLY A 22 -11.78 -4.83 -3.26
CA GLY A 22 -12.96 -4.46 -4.04
C GLY A 22 -12.85 -3.08 -4.67
N PRO A 23 -13.88 -2.67 -5.44
CA PRO A 23 -13.90 -1.39 -6.13
C PRO A 23 -13.78 -0.16 -5.21
N ASN A 24 -14.13 -0.27 -3.94
CA ASN A 24 -14.11 0.83 -2.96
C ASN A 24 -12.95 0.72 -1.97
N ASP A 25 -11.95 -0.13 -2.25
CA ASP A 25 -10.82 -0.33 -1.35
C ASP A 25 -9.58 0.40 -1.86
N VAL A 26 -8.71 0.80 -0.93
CA VAL A 26 -7.35 1.25 -1.21
C VAL A 26 -6.42 0.37 -0.42
N TRP A 27 -5.37 -0.12 -1.06
CA TRP A 27 -4.38 -0.95 -0.39
C TRP A 27 -2.98 -0.66 -0.90
N LEU A 28 -2.02 -0.98 -0.04
CA LEU A 28 -0.62 -0.98 -0.39
C LEU A 28 -0.30 -2.28 -1.13
N ASN A 29 0.19 -2.16 -2.36
CA ASN A 29 0.51 -3.31 -3.20
C ASN A 29 1.97 -3.74 -3.03
N GLU A 30 2.89 -2.78 -3.00
CA GLU A 30 4.32 -3.02 -2.88
C GLU A 30 5.00 -1.94 -2.03
N ILE A 31 6.05 -2.34 -1.32
CA ILE A 31 7.00 -1.45 -0.67
C ILE A 31 8.39 -1.92 -1.11
N HIS A 32 9.15 -1.01 -1.72
CA HIS A 32 10.58 -1.16 -1.86
C HIS A 32 11.26 -0.44 -0.70
N TYR A 33 11.59 -1.19 0.36
CA TYR A 33 12.23 -0.70 1.58
C TYR A 33 13.48 -1.53 1.86
N ASP A 34 14.49 -0.91 2.49
CA ASP A 34 15.81 -1.46 2.86
C ASP A 34 16.90 -1.23 1.80
N ASN A 35 16.82 -0.13 1.05
CA ASN A 35 17.99 0.36 0.36
C ASN A 35 18.94 1.05 1.35
N SER A 36 20.24 0.89 1.12
CA SER A 36 21.23 1.55 1.97
C SER A 36 21.21 3.06 1.75
N GLY A 37 20.99 3.83 2.81
CA GLY A 37 20.92 5.29 2.76
C GLY A 37 19.63 5.81 3.38
N SER A 38 19.26 7.05 3.06
CA SER A 38 17.96 7.62 3.42
C SER A 38 17.06 7.63 2.20
N ASP A 39 16.10 6.70 2.14
CA ASP A 39 15.05 6.58 1.12
C ASP A 39 15.57 6.69 -0.34
N VAL A 40 16.79 6.23 -0.61
CA VAL A 40 17.41 6.31 -1.96
C VAL A 40 16.93 5.13 -2.79
N ASP A 41 16.30 5.40 -3.94
CA ASP A 41 15.71 4.39 -4.82
C ASP A 41 14.69 3.49 -4.10
N GLU A 42 14.03 4.03 -3.07
CA GLU A 42 12.86 3.43 -2.42
C GLU A 42 11.58 3.99 -3.03
N PHE A 43 10.49 3.22 -2.99
CA PHE A 43 9.17 3.62 -3.47
C PHE A 43 8.06 2.77 -2.85
N ILE A 44 6.84 3.29 -2.92
CA ILE A 44 5.61 2.56 -2.53
C ILE A 44 4.64 2.51 -3.71
N GLU A 45 4.00 1.36 -3.90
CA GLU A 45 2.92 1.19 -4.86
C GLU A 45 1.58 1.14 -4.13
N ILE A 46 0.67 2.04 -4.49
CA ILE A 46 -0.70 2.09 -3.98
C ILE A 46 -1.66 1.67 -5.08
N SER A 47 -2.48 0.65 -4.77
CA SER A 47 -3.60 0.26 -5.61
C SER A 47 -4.88 0.90 -5.11
N VAL A 48 -5.63 1.45 -6.05
CA VAL A 48 -6.88 2.17 -5.81
C VAL A 48 -8.00 1.44 -6.51
N GLY A 49 -9.03 1.07 -5.75
CA GLY A 49 -10.23 0.45 -6.28
C GLY A 49 -10.90 1.35 -7.31
N SER A 50 -11.51 0.74 -8.33
CA SER A 50 -12.04 1.44 -9.51
C SER A 50 -13.15 2.46 -9.23
N ALA A 51 -13.74 2.46 -8.04
CA ALA A 51 -14.78 3.41 -7.63
C ALA A 51 -14.23 4.63 -6.87
N ILE A 52 -12.90 4.70 -6.66
CA ILE A 52 -12.23 5.81 -5.96
C ILE A 52 -11.45 6.65 -6.97
N THR A 53 -11.56 7.97 -6.86
CA THR A 53 -10.70 8.89 -7.61
C THR A 53 -9.30 8.86 -6.98
N PRO A 54 -8.21 8.55 -7.70
CA PRO A 54 -6.87 8.47 -7.11
C PRO A 54 -6.41 9.77 -6.43
N THR A 55 -6.90 10.93 -6.89
CA THR A 55 -6.59 12.23 -6.27
C THR A 55 -7.22 12.43 -4.89
N ASP A 56 -8.20 11.60 -4.52
CA ASP A 56 -8.83 11.63 -3.19
C ASP A 56 -8.03 10.80 -2.16
N VAL A 57 -7.03 10.05 -2.62
CA VAL A 57 -6.16 9.24 -1.78
C VAL A 57 -4.89 10.03 -1.45
N VAL A 58 -4.63 10.17 -0.14
CA VAL A 58 -3.47 10.87 0.40
C VAL A 58 -2.63 9.88 1.22
N VAL A 59 -1.32 9.89 0.99
CA VAL A 59 -0.34 9.12 1.75
C VAL A 59 0.47 10.06 2.61
N HIS A 60 0.48 9.81 3.92
CA HIS A 60 1.28 10.51 4.90
C HIS A 60 2.45 9.62 5.31
N LEU A 61 3.67 10.12 5.12
CA LEU A 61 4.90 9.40 5.49
C LEU A 61 5.42 9.95 6.81
N TYR A 62 5.64 9.05 7.76
CA TYR A 62 6.10 9.36 9.10
C TYR A 62 7.49 8.80 9.33
N ASN A 63 8.35 9.58 9.99
CA ASN A 63 9.67 9.13 10.37
C ASN A 63 9.56 8.08 11.49
N GLY A 64 10.08 6.87 11.26
CA GLY A 64 9.97 5.77 12.21
C GLY A 64 10.65 5.99 13.57
N ASN A 65 11.58 6.96 13.69
CA ASN A 65 12.29 7.24 14.93
C ASN A 65 11.53 8.18 15.87
N ASN A 66 10.80 9.17 15.33
CA ASN A 66 10.12 10.19 16.15
C ASN A 66 8.63 10.39 15.82
N GLY A 67 8.09 9.66 14.85
CA GLY A 67 6.68 9.73 14.45
C GLY A 67 6.28 11.06 13.81
N THR A 68 7.24 11.90 13.42
CA THR A 68 6.94 13.19 12.76
C THR A 68 6.62 12.95 11.28
N GLU A 69 5.55 13.55 10.79
CA GLU A 69 5.24 13.57 9.35
C GLU A 69 6.34 14.33 8.62
N TYR A 70 6.94 13.72 7.59
CA TYR A 70 8.02 14.37 6.82
C TYR A 70 7.65 14.58 5.35
N LYS A 71 6.61 13.90 4.85
CA LYS A 71 6.16 14.02 3.46
C LYS A 71 4.68 13.62 3.35
N THR A 72 3.93 14.37 2.53
CA THR A 72 2.56 14.05 2.16
C THR A 72 2.45 13.99 0.63
N LEU A 73 1.83 12.93 0.14
CA LEU A 73 1.71 12.61 -1.28
C LEU A 73 0.24 12.39 -1.66
N THR A 74 -0.14 12.79 -2.87
CA THR A 74 -1.45 12.49 -3.45
C THR A 74 -1.25 11.53 -4.61
N VAL A 75 -2.06 10.46 -4.70
CA VAL A 75 -1.93 9.37 -5.70
C VAL A 75 -2.41 9.79 -7.11
N GLY A 76 -2.37 11.09 -7.43
CA GLY A 76 -3.00 11.72 -8.60
C GLY A 76 -2.50 11.24 -9.99
N PRO A 77 -2.81 11.99 -11.08
CA PRO A 77 -2.93 11.48 -12.46
C PRO A 77 -1.65 10.93 -13.12
N LEU A 78 -0.53 10.89 -12.42
CA LEU A 78 0.70 10.23 -12.87
C LEU A 78 0.84 8.77 -12.43
N GLY A 79 -0.14 8.22 -11.70
CA GLY A 79 -0.32 6.78 -11.53
C GLY A 79 0.77 6.10 -10.71
N ALA A 80 0.45 5.82 -9.44
CA ALA A 80 1.00 4.71 -8.65
C ALA A 80 2.52 4.50 -8.54
N ASP A 81 3.37 5.40 -9.03
CA ASP A 81 4.82 5.41 -8.77
C ASP A 81 5.15 6.64 -7.93
N LEU A 82 4.90 6.50 -6.62
CA LEU A 82 5.08 7.56 -5.64
C LEU A 82 6.36 7.20 -4.88
N VAL A 83 7.42 7.95 -5.20
CA VAL A 83 8.75 7.92 -4.56
C VAL A 83 8.68 7.74 -3.05
#